data_AF-A0A1B6LYI7-F1
#
_entry.id   AF-A0A1B6LYI7-F1
#
_cell.length_a   1.000
_cell.length_b   1.000
_cell.length_c   1.000
_cell.angle_alpha   90.00
_cell.angle_beta   90.00
_cell.angle_gamma   90.00
#
_symmetry.space_group_name_H-M   'P 1'
#
loop_
_entity.id
_entity.type
_entity.pdbx_description
1 polymer ?
#
loop_
_entity_poly.entity_id
_entity_poly.type
_entity_poly.pdbx_seq_one_letter_code
_entity_poly.pdbx_strand_id
1 'polypeptide(L)'
;QQCNDLHDKRAQIVTLEMWRMLCWVVLMFAGPSLSVGEEKVNVSQLAGEIQAMDDALYSTITSLPAGQGAQFLADVRSFNQLLRQMVESVHADKNGTKGVLDAIITRGHPRFLDTPFNHEEKKRILDSFNWTLDDLDQLYADRITAYTYWTDLLLLKNDNFQREP
;
A
#
# COMPACT_ATOMS: atom_id res chain seq x y z
N GLN A 1 21.79 -58.59 30.14
CA GLN A 1 21.30 -57.83 28.96
C GLN A 1 20.94 -56.36 29.27
N GLN A 2 21.23 -55.84 30.47
CA GLN A 2 20.90 -54.46 30.89
C GLN A 2 22.05 -53.44 30.74
N CYS A 3 23.28 -53.89 30.45
CA CYS A 3 24.46 -53.01 30.43
C CYS A 3 24.72 -52.35 29.05
N ASN A 4 24.16 -52.88 27.97
CA ASN A 4 24.31 -52.31 26.61
C ASN A 4 23.31 -51.17 26.35
N ASP A 5 22.16 -51.18 27.01
CA ASP A 5 21.05 -50.22 26.76
C ASP A 5 21.32 -48.83 27.37
N LEU A 6 22.14 -48.76 28.42
CA LEU A 6 22.53 -47.50 29.09
C LEU A 6 23.61 -46.73 28.32
N HIS A 7 24.46 -47.44 27.57
CA HIS A 7 25.52 -46.82 26.78
C HIS A 7 24.96 -46.19 25.50
N ASP A 8 23.95 -46.82 24.90
CA ASP A 8 23.29 -46.36 23.68
C ASP A 8 22.41 -45.12 23.92
N LYS A 9 21.68 -45.10 25.05
CA LYS A 9 20.89 -43.93 25.48
C LYS A 9 21.76 -42.71 25.76
N ARG A 10 22.96 -42.89 26.31
CA ARG A 10 23.90 -41.78 26.56
C ARG A 10 24.47 -41.22 25.26
N ALA A 11 24.75 -42.06 24.27
CA ALA A 11 25.20 -41.61 22.94
C ALA A 11 24.12 -40.79 22.22
N GLN A 12 22.86 -41.24 22.27
CA GLN A 12 21.73 -40.53 21.64
C GLN A 12 21.45 -39.16 22.27
N ILE A 13 21.56 -39.03 23.60
CA ILE A 13 21.36 -37.74 24.30
C ILE A 13 22.46 -36.74 23.93
N VAL A 14 23.72 -37.18 23.84
CA VAL A 14 24.84 -36.29 23.46
C VAL A 14 24.69 -35.79 22.02
N THR A 15 24.21 -36.64 21.10
CA THR A 15 23.92 -36.20 19.74
C THR A 15 22.79 -35.18 19.70
N LEU A 16 21.71 -35.35 20.46
CA LEU A 16 20.58 -34.41 20.43
C LEU A 16 20.98 -33.01 20.93
N GLU A 17 21.78 -32.93 21.98
CA GLU A 17 22.28 -31.67 22.54
C GLU A 17 23.30 -30.97 21.61
N MET A 18 24.15 -31.73 20.92
CA MET A 18 25.09 -31.17 19.92
C MET A 18 24.36 -30.54 18.72
N TRP A 19 23.27 -31.14 18.24
CA TRP A 19 22.46 -30.57 17.16
C TRP A 19 21.71 -29.32 17.60
N ARG A 20 21.21 -29.28 18.84
CA ARG A 20 20.57 -28.07 19.39
C ARG A 20 21.55 -26.91 19.49
N MET A 21 22.78 -27.14 19.97
CA MET A 21 23.79 -26.08 20.03
C MET A 21 24.24 -25.60 18.64
N LEU A 22 24.31 -26.48 17.65
CA LEU A 22 24.62 -26.09 16.26
C LEU A 22 23.54 -25.18 15.66
N CYS A 23 22.25 -25.42 15.96
CA CYS A 23 21.17 -24.54 15.52
C CYS A 23 21.25 -23.14 16.15
N TRP A 24 21.65 -23.03 17.42
CA TRP A 24 21.83 -21.73 18.07
C TRP A 24 23.03 -20.94 17.52
N VAL A 25 24.13 -21.62 17.18
CA VAL A 25 25.31 -20.96 16.57
C VAL A 25 25.01 -20.48 15.15
N VAL A 26 24.22 -21.23 14.36
CA VAL A 26 23.76 -20.78 13.04
C VAL A 26 22.79 -19.58 13.16
N LEU A 27 21.94 -19.55 14.18
CA LEU A 27 21.03 -18.42 14.44
C LEU A 27 21.74 -17.15 14.96
N MET A 28 22.91 -17.28 15.61
CA MET A 28 23.66 -16.12 16.12
C MET A 28 24.60 -15.49 15.08
N PHE A 29 24.98 -16.21 14.02
CA PHE A 29 25.81 -15.68 12.93
C PHE A 29 25.04 -15.39 11.64
N ALA A 30 23.82 -15.90 11.50
CA ALA A 30 22.85 -15.39 10.53
C ALA A 30 22.04 -14.27 11.16
N GLY A 31 22.72 -13.20 11.60
CA GLY A 31 22.04 -11.91 11.67
C GLY A 31 21.50 -11.65 10.27
N PRO A 32 20.19 -11.42 10.07
CA PRO A 32 19.79 -10.81 8.83
C PRO A 32 20.38 -9.40 8.90
N SER A 33 21.54 -9.23 8.28
CA SER A 33 21.84 -8.01 7.54
C SER A 33 20.81 -7.96 6.40
N LEU A 34 19.54 -7.79 6.76
CA LEU A 34 18.58 -7.06 5.95
C LEU A 34 19.16 -5.65 5.92
N SER A 35 20.18 -5.45 5.08
CA SER A 35 20.18 -4.25 4.29
C SER A 35 18.87 -4.33 3.52
N VAL A 36 17.80 -3.80 4.12
CA VAL A 36 16.81 -3.09 3.34
C VAL A 36 17.65 -2.02 2.66
N GLY A 37 18.18 -2.35 1.48
CA GLY A 37 18.51 -1.32 0.53
C GLY A 37 17.21 -0.56 0.42
N GLU A 38 17.21 0.70 0.88
CA GLU A 38 16.14 1.62 0.57
C GLU A 38 16.03 1.58 -0.96
N GLU A 39 15.10 0.77 -1.46
CA GLU A 39 14.72 0.82 -2.85
C GLU A 39 14.14 2.22 -2.98
N LYS A 40 14.96 3.12 -3.53
CA LYS A 40 14.54 4.49 -3.78
C LYS A 40 13.30 4.39 -4.66
N VAL A 41 12.14 4.59 -4.05
CA VAL A 41 10.86 4.62 -4.73
C VAL A 41 11.02 5.59 -5.89
N ASN A 42 10.88 5.07 -7.12
CA ASN A 42 11.00 5.90 -8.29
C ASN A 42 9.73 6.75 -8.37
N VAL A 43 9.82 8.00 -7.90
CA VAL A 43 8.68 8.91 -7.78
C VAL A 43 8.00 9.15 -9.13
N SER A 44 8.76 9.12 -10.25
CA SER A 44 8.16 9.22 -11.58
C SER A 44 7.36 7.99 -11.98
N GLN A 45 7.79 6.79 -11.56
CA GLN A 45 7.02 5.57 -11.75
C GLN A 45 5.75 5.60 -10.90
N LEU A 46 5.87 5.97 -9.63
CA LEU A 46 4.75 6.10 -8.70
C LEU A 46 3.69 7.09 -9.22
N ALA A 47 4.13 8.21 -9.81
CA ALA A 47 3.26 9.17 -10.48
C ALA A 47 2.45 8.53 -11.61
N GLY A 48 3.11 7.73 -12.46
CA GLY A 48 2.46 7.00 -13.54
C GLY A 48 1.45 5.98 -13.03
N GLU A 49 1.78 5.27 -11.95
CA GLU A 49 0.89 4.29 -11.32
C GLU A 49 -0.35 4.95 -10.72
N ILE A 50 -0.21 6.09 -10.03
CA ILE A 50 -1.34 6.89 -9.52
C ILE A 50 -2.28 7.27 -10.67
N GLN A 51 -1.73 7.75 -11.79
CA GLN A 51 -2.52 8.18 -12.94
C GLN A 51 -3.24 7.02 -13.62
N ALA A 52 -2.54 5.91 -13.85
CA ALA A 52 -3.14 4.72 -14.43
C ALA A 52 -4.25 4.15 -13.53
N MET A 53 -4.04 4.18 -12.22
CA MET A 53 -5.03 3.72 -11.25
C MET A 53 -6.25 4.64 -11.17
N ASP A 54 -6.08 5.97 -11.19
CA ASP A 54 -7.21 6.91 -11.29
C ASP A 54 -8.04 6.65 -12.56
N ASP A 55 -7.37 6.44 -13.69
CA ASP A 55 -8.05 6.16 -14.96
C ASP A 55 -8.83 4.83 -14.92
N ALA A 56 -8.25 3.78 -14.33
CA ALA A 56 -8.90 2.48 -14.17
C ALA A 56 -10.09 2.54 -13.22
N LEU A 57 -9.95 3.22 -12.07
CA LEU A 57 -11.03 3.42 -11.10
C LEU A 57 -12.16 4.25 -11.70
N TYR A 58 -11.83 5.35 -12.38
CA TYR A 58 -12.82 6.18 -13.07
C TYR A 58 -13.58 5.39 -14.14
N SER A 59 -12.87 4.59 -14.95
CA SER A 59 -13.50 3.72 -15.94
C SER A 59 -14.44 2.70 -15.29
N THR A 60 -14.03 2.10 -14.18
CA THR A 60 -14.80 1.05 -13.51
C THR A 60 -16.04 1.60 -12.82
N ILE A 61 -15.94 2.75 -12.12
CA ILE A 61 -17.09 3.35 -11.44
C ILE A 61 -18.11 3.96 -12.41
N THR A 62 -17.69 4.33 -13.62
CA THR A 62 -18.59 4.84 -14.67
C THR A 62 -19.24 3.74 -15.49
N SER A 63 -18.52 2.65 -15.78
CA SER A 63 -19.04 1.52 -16.56
C SER A 63 -19.78 0.46 -15.73
N LEU A 64 -19.51 0.41 -14.42
CA LEU A 64 -20.12 -0.51 -13.45
C LEU A 64 -20.19 -1.97 -13.92
N PRO A 65 -19.05 -2.60 -14.23
CA PRO A 65 -19.04 -3.97 -14.69
C PRO A 65 -19.55 -4.92 -13.60
N ALA A 66 -20.52 -5.76 -13.96
CA ALA A 66 -21.16 -6.68 -13.04
C ALA A 66 -20.16 -7.61 -12.35
N GLY A 67 -20.29 -7.79 -11.04
CA GLY A 67 -19.49 -8.73 -10.24
C GLY A 67 -18.05 -8.29 -9.94
N GLN A 68 -17.61 -7.11 -10.38
CA GLN A 68 -16.24 -6.61 -10.10
C GLN A 68 -16.14 -5.75 -8.84
N GLY A 69 -17.20 -5.64 -8.04
CA GLY A 69 -17.24 -4.77 -6.86
C GLY A 69 -16.12 -5.05 -5.84
N ALA A 70 -15.86 -6.31 -5.51
CA ALA A 70 -14.80 -6.66 -4.55
C ALA A 70 -13.40 -6.25 -5.06
N GLN A 71 -13.14 -6.45 -6.35
CA GLN A 71 -11.89 -6.02 -6.98
C GLN A 71 -11.77 -4.50 -6.98
N PHE A 72 -12.86 -3.79 -7.30
CA PHE A 72 -12.89 -2.34 -7.28
C PHE A 72 -12.54 -1.76 -5.90
N LEU A 73 -13.08 -2.30 -4.80
CA LEU A 73 -12.68 -1.88 -3.44
C LEU A 73 -11.21 -2.18 -3.13
N ALA A 74 -10.64 -3.26 -3.68
CA ALA A 74 -9.21 -3.54 -3.54
C ALA A 74 -8.36 -2.52 -4.33
N ASP A 75 -8.81 -2.13 -5.52
CA ASP A 75 -8.13 -1.15 -6.37
C ASP A 75 -8.16 0.24 -5.74
N VAL A 76 -9.29 0.64 -5.12
CA VAL A 76 -9.38 1.93 -4.38
C VAL A 76 -8.40 1.95 -3.20
N ARG A 77 -8.27 0.85 -2.46
CA ARG A 77 -7.29 0.76 -1.36
C ARG A 77 -5.86 0.80 -1.88
N SER A 78 -5.58 0.20 -3.02
CA SER A 78 -4.27 0.28 -3.69
C SER A 78 -3.98 1.73 -4.13
N PHE A 79 -4.97 2.44 -4.67
CA PHE A 79 -4.86 3.86 -4.99
C PHE A 79 -4.53 4.71 -3.77
N ASN A 80 -5.19 4.47 -2.63
CA ASN A 80 -4.86 5.13 -1.36
C ASN A 80 -3.41 4.88 -0.93
N GLN A 81 -2.89 3.67 -1.11
CA GLN A 81 -1.50 3.34 -0.80
C GLN A 81 -0.53 4.09 -1.72
N LEU A 82 -0.81 4.18 -3.02
CA LEU A 82 0.02 4.93 -3.96
C LEU A 82 0.06 6.43 -3.62
N LEU A 83 -1.09 7.03 -3.30
CA LEU A 83 -1.16 8.43 -2.87
C LEU A 83 -0.37 8.67 -1.58
N ARG A 84 -0.50 7.78 -0.60
CA ARG A 84 0.28 7.85 0.65
C ARG A 84 1.78 7.76 0.40
N GLN A 85 2.23 6.81 -0.43
CA GLN A 85 3.66 6.68 -0.77
C GLN A 85 4.19 7.93 -1.46
N MET A 86 3.36 8.60 -2.27
CA MET A 86 3.75 9.85 -2.93
C MET A 86 3.91 10.97 -1.90
N VAL A 87 2.97 11.11 -0.96
CA VAL A 87 3.07 12.07 0.16
C VAL A 87 4.37 11.84 0.95
N GLU A 88 4.64 10.59 1.33
CA GLU A 88 5.85 10.20 2.06
C GLU A 88 7.13 10.52 1.25
N SER A 89 7.13 10.24 -0.06
CA SER A 89 8.26 10.53 -0.95
C SER A 89 8.51 12.03 -1.12
N VAL A 90 7.45 12.84 -1.22
CA VAL A 90 7.56 14.29 -1.33
C VAL A 90 8.06 14.91 -0.02
N HIS A 91 7.62 14.39 1.13
CA HIS A 91 8.16 14.82 2.43
C HIS A 91 9.64 14.47 2.57
N ALA A 92 10.08 13.30 2.10
CA ALA A 92 11.46 12.85 2.21
C ALA A 92 12.43 13.66 1.33
N ASP A 93 12.02 14.02 0.11
CA ASP A 93 12.85 14.82 -0.81
C ASP A 93 12.01 15.81 -1.63
N LYS A 94 11.59 16.90 -0.99
CA LYS A 94 10.75 17.93 -1.62
C LYS A 94 11.35 18.53 -2.89
N ASN A 95 12.67 18.76 -2.90
CA ASN A 95 13.34 19.37 -4.04
C ASN A 95 13.49 18.39 -5.21
N GLY A 96 13.86 17.14 -4.94
CA GLY A 96 14.00 16.10 -5.95
C GLY A 96 12.67 15.65 -6.55
N THR A 97 11.58 15.74 -5.79
CA THR A 97 10.23 15.33 -6.23
C THR A 97 9.40 16.45 -6.85
N LYS A 98 9.80 17.72 -6.73
CA LYS A 98 9.02 18.88 -7.17
C LYS A 98 8.52 18.78 -8.62
N GLY A 99 9.40 18.43 -9.56
CA GLY A 99 9.01 18.35 -10.97
C GLY A 99 7.97 17.27 -11.25
N VAL A 100 8.05 16.15 -10.54
CA VAL A 100 7.08 15.05 -10.65
C VAL A 100 5.76 15.42 -9.99
N LEU A 101 5.81 16.02 -8.80
CA LEU A 101 4.62 16.53 -8.10
C LEU A 101 3.90 17.58 -8.95
N ASP A 102 4.63 18.52 -9.56
CA ASP A 102 4.06 19.53 -10.45
C ASP A 102 3.35 18.89 -11.64
N ALA A 103 3.92 17.84 -12.24
CA ALA A 103 3.30 17.11 -13.35
C ALA A 103 1.99 16.43 -12.94
N ILE A 104 1.95 15.76 -11.78
CA ILE A 104 0.74 15.12 -11.26
C ILE A 104 -0.35 16.16 -10.99
N ILE A 105 -0.03 17.23 -10.25
CA ILE A 105 -1.03 18.24 -9.90
C ILE A 105 -1.53 19.00 -11.15
N THR A 106 -0.66 19.26 -12.12
CA THR A 106 -1.05 19.98 -13.35
C THR A 106 -2.01 19.18 -14.22
N ARG A 107 -1.95 17.84 -14.18
CA ARG A 107 -2.96 16.98 -14.83
C ARG A 107 -4.37 17.22 -14.28
N GLY A 108 -4.49 17.69 -13.04
CA GLY A 108 -5.76 18.03 -12.40
C GLY A 108 -6.13 17.08 -11.29
N HIS A 109 -7.31 17.30 -10.72
CA HIS A 109 -7.86 16.47 -9.65
C HIS A 109 -8.16 15.04 -10.16
N PRO A 110 -7.94 13.98 -9.35
CA PRO A 110 -8.27 12.62 -9.71
C PRO A 110 -9.76 12.48 -10.09
N ARG A 111 -10.03 11.95 -11.28
CA ARG A 111 -11.39 11.89 -11.84
C ARG A 111 -12.27 10.91 -11.09
N PHE A 112 -11.69 9.84 -10.54
CA PHE A 112 -12.41 8.93 -9.66
C PHE A 112 -13.03 9.69 -8.48
N LEU A 113 -12.31 10.65 -7.89
CA LEU A 113 -12.80 11.44 -6.77
C LEU A 113 -13.93 12.39 -7.17
N ASP A 114 -13.94 12.90 -8.40
CA ASP A 114 -15.03 13.76 -8.90
C ASP A 114 -16.32 13.00 -9.27
N THR A 115 -16.33 11.67 -9.17
CA THR A 115 -17.51 10.89 -9.54
C THR A 115 -18.68 11.19 -8.59
N PRO A 116 -19.86 11.62 -9.10
CA PRO A 116 -20.99 12.01 -8.27
C PRO A 116 -21.62 10.79 -7.58
N PHE A 117 -22.02 10.95 -6.32
CA PHE A 117 -22.71 9.91 -5.55
C PHE A 117 -24.06 10.43 -5.05
N ASN A 118 -24.93 10.81 -5.99
CA ASN A 118 -26.32 11.14 -5.69
C ASN A 118 -27.14 9.86 -5.40
N HIS A 119 -28.40 10.01 -4.98
CA HIS A 119 -29.23 8.86 -4.59
C HIS A 119 -29.39 7.82 -5.70
N GLU A 120 -29.54 8.24 -6.95
CA GLU A 120 -29.69 7.35 -8.11
C GLU A 120 -28.40 6.60 -8.43
N GLU A 121 -27.25 7.29 -8.41
CA GLU A 121 -25.92 6.70 -8.61
C GLU A 121 -25.63 5.62 -7.55
N LYS A 122 -25.91 5.91 -6.27
CA LYS A 122 -25.71 4.95 -5.18
C LYS A 122 -26.49 3.66 -5.42
N LYS A 123 -27.77 3.78 -5.79
CA LYS A 123 -28.60 2.61 -6.08
C LYS A 123 -28.03 1.80 -7.25
N ARG A 124 -27.65 2.48 -8.34
CA ARG A 124 -27.06 1.83 -9.53
C ARG A 124 -25.77 1.09 -9.18
N ILE A 125 -24.91 1.67 -8.35
CA ILE A 125 -23.65 1.06 -7.91
C ILE A 125 -23.92 -0.20 -7.07
N LEU A 126 -24.81 -0.10 -6.08
CA LEU A 126 -25.20 -1.23 -5.23
C LEU A 126 -25.70 -2.41 -6.08
N ASP A 127 -26.63 -2.13 -6.99
CA ASP A 127 -27.23 -3.15 -7.85
C ASP A 127 -26.19 -3.78 -8.80
N SER A 128 -25.32 -2.96 -9.41
CA SER A 128 -24.36 -3.44 -10.42
C SER A 128 -23.23 -4.27 -9.81
N PHE A 129 -22.70 -3.84 -8.67
CA PHE A 129 -21.62 -4.53 -7.97
C PHE A 129 -22.11 -5.62 -7.03
N ASN A 130 -23.42 -5.78 -6.87
CA ASN A 130 -24.04 -6.67 -5.87
C ASN A 130 -23.49 -6.38 -4.46
N TRP A 131 -23.44 -5.09 -4.14
CA TRP A 131 -22.91 -4.57 -2.88
C TRP A 131 -24.01 -4.37 -1.85
N THR A 132 -23.58 -4.39 -0.60
CA THR A 132 -24.36 -3.97 0.56
C THR A 132 -24.14 -2.49 0.87
N LEU A 133 -24.92 -1.95 1.81
CA LEU A 133 -24.68 -0.59 2.30
C LEU A 133 -23.31 -0.48 3.01
N ASP A 134 -22.84 -1.55 3.65
CA ASP A 134 -21.53 -1.57 4.32
C ASP A 134 -20.38 -1.42 3.31
N ASP A 135 -20.50 -2.06 2.13
CA ASP A 135 -19.53 -1.91 1.04
C ASP A 135 -19.50 -0.47 0.50
N LEU A 136 -20.68 0.16 0.42
CA LEU A 136 -20.80 1.56 0.01
C LEU A 136 -20.19 2.51 1.05
N ASP A 137 -20.41 2.26 2.34
CA ASP A 137 -19.82 3.02 3.44
C ASP A 137 -18.30 2.85 3.47
N GLN A 138 -17.79 1.65 3.19
CA GLN A 138 -16.36 1.39 3.03
C GLN A 138 -15.77 2.21 1.86
N LEU A 139 -16.46 2.24 0.71
CA LEU A 139 -16.04 3.08 -0.42
C LEU A 139 -16.01 4.57 -0.05
N TYR A 140 -16.97 5.05 0.74
CA TYR A 140 -16.95 6.44 1.21
C TYR A 140 -15.75 6.73 2.10
N ALA A 141 -15.46 5.85 3.06
CA ALA A 141 -14.30 5.99 3.92
C ALA A 141 -13.00 6.02 3.10
N ASP A 142 -12.84 5.10 2.16
CA ASP A 142 -11.67 5.01 1.29
C ASP A 142 -11.52 6.26 0.39
N ARG A 143 -12.63 6.81 -0.12
CA ARG A 143 -12.60 8.07 -0.88
C ARG A 143 -12.20 9.27 -0.02
N ILE A 144 -12.67 9.34 1.23
CA ILE A 144 -12.24 10.40 2.16
C ILE A 144 -10.73 10.31 2.39
N THR A 145 -10.20 9.10 2.59
CA THR A 145 -8.75 8.88 2.71
C THR A 145 -7.99 9.35 1.46
N ALA A 146 -8.47 9.01 0.26
CA ALA A 146 -7.87 9.48 -1.00
C ALA A 146 -7.86 11.02 -1.09
N TYR A 147 -8.98 11.65 -0.72
CA TYR A 147 -9.11 13.11 -0.68
C TYR A 147 -8.11 13.75 0.29
N THR A 148 -7.91 13.15 1.47
CA THR A 148 -6.92 13.62 2.45
C THR A 148 -5.53 13.62 1.84
N TYR A 149 -5.06 12.48 1.30
CA TYR A 149 -3.72 12.41 0.71
C TYR A 149 -3.56 13.32 -0.50
N TRP A 150 -4.58 13.44 -1.36
CA TRP A 150 -4.54 14.37 -2.47
C TRP A 150 -4.42 15.83 -2.01
N THR A 151 -5.16 16.20 -0.97
CA THR A 151 -5.09 17.54 -0.36
C THR A 151 -3.71 17.81 0.21
N ASP A 152 -3.09 16.83 0.88
CA ASP A 152 -1.72 16.95 1.38
C ASP A 152 -0.72 17.21 0.25
N LEU A 153 -0.85 16.51 -0.90
CA LEU A 153 -0.02 16.77 -2.07
C LEU A 153 -0.20 18.19 -2.63
N LEU A 154 -1.43 18.71 -2.65
CA LEU A 154 -1.70 20.10 -3.06
C LEU A 154 -1.04 21.10 -2.11
N LEU A 155 -1.10 20.86 -0.80
CA LEU A 155 -0.45 21.70 0.20
C LEU A 155 1.08 21.65 0.06
N LEU A 156 1.65 20.46 -0.12
CA LEU A 156 3.09 20.26 -0.31
C LEU A 156 3.64 20.96 -1.56
N LYS A 157 2.86 20.99 -2.65
CA LYS A 157 3.19 21.78 -3.84
C LYS A 157 3.22 23.28 -3.52
N ASN A 158 2.27 23.73 -2.71
CA ASN A 158 2.07 25.14 -2.38
C ASN A 158 2.93 25.64 -1.21
N ASP A 159 3.61 24.78 -0.46
CA ASP A 159 4.51 25.10 0.67
C ASP A 159 5.78 25.93 0.29
N ASN A 160 5.73 26.67 -0.82
CA ASN A 160 6.47 27.93 -0.96
C ASN A 160 5.72 29.11 -0.29
N PHE A 161 4.48 28.91 0.17
CA PHE A 161 3.77 29.86 1.03
C PHE A 161 4.28 29.74 2.47
N GLN A 162 5.10 30.71 2.90
CA GLN A 162 5.52 30.97 4.29
C GLN A 162 6.69 30.12 4.84
N ARG A 163 7.89 30.40 4.35
CA ARG A 163 9.04 30.71 5.23
C ARG A 163 9.79 31.90 4.65
N GLU A 164 9.15 33.08 4.69
CA GLU A 164 9.96 34.29 4.77
C GLU A 164 10.49 34.40 6.22
N PRO A 165 11.77 34.75 6.40
CA PRO A 165 12.40 34.88 7.72
C PRO A 165 11.79 36.00 8.57
#